data_AF-A0A4Q5YTG2-F1
#
_entry.id   AF-A0A4Q5YTG2-F1
#
_cell.length_a   1.000
_cell.length_b   1.000
_cell.length_c   1.000
_cell.angle_alpha   90.00
_cell.angle_beta   90.00
_cell.angle_gamma   90.00
#
_symmetry.space_group_name_H-M   'P 1'
#
loop_
_entity.id
_entity.type
_entity.pdbx_description
1 polymer ?
#
loop_
_entity_poly.entity_id
_entity_poly.type
_entity_poly.pdbx_seq_one_letter_code
_entity_poly.pdbx_strand_id
1 'polypeptide(L)'
;PGLGYVLGDEGSGAYLGKKVIQYFLYNTFDEDLMERFHSKFNTNSIEILEAVYKKPLPNRYLAGFAIFLAENRGHFMIENIIEDGLNDFFFNHIYKYRESWTLPINFAGSIAHGFKDVLKDLCDSYELQLGTVIKNPMEGLIKYHQQKR
;
A
#
# COMPACT_ATOMS: atom_id res chain seq x y z
N PRO A 1 0.18 16.86 6.00
CA PRO A 1 0.57 16.68 4.58
C PRO A 1 1.66 15.62 4.49
N GLY A 2 1.56 14.66 3.57
CA GLY A 2 2.58 13.60 3.43
C GLY A 2 3.94 14.16 3.03
N LEU A 3 5.02 13.49 3.44
CA LEU A 3 6.39 13.84 3.04
C LEU A 3 6.71 13.43 1.58
N GLY A 4 5.74 12.78 0.90
CA GLY A 4 5.85 12.32 -0.47
C GLY A 4 6.62 11.00 -0.58
N TYR A 5 6.44 10.32 -1.71
CA TYR A 5 6.90 8.94 -1.94
C TYR A 5 8.39 8.65 -1.70
N VAL A 6 9.24 9.69 -1.72
CA VAL A 6 10.68 9.57 -1.44
C VAL A 6 10.94 9.49 0.06
N LEU A 7 10.31 10.38 0.84
CA LEU A 7 10.61 10.59 2.26
C LEU A 7 9.57 9.99 3.22
N GLY A 8 8.42 9.55 2.70
CA GLY A 8 7.35 8.94 3.46
C GLY A 8 6.35 8.26 2.53
N ASP A 9 5.06 8.60 2.69
CA ASP A 9 3.92 7.93 2.06
C ASP A 9 3.84 6.43 2.42
N GLU A 10 4.24 6.07 3.63
CA GLU A 10 4.14 4.74 4.22
C GLU A 10 2.73 4.17 3.99
N GLY A 11 2.65 2.89 3.62
CA GLY A 11 1.39 2.23 3.28
C GLY A 11 0.73 2.68 1.97
N SER A 12 1.30 3.63 1.22
CA SER A 12 0.77 4.02 -0.09
C SER A 12 1.15 3.03 -1.21
N GLY A 13 0.46 3.13 -2.35
CA GLY A 13 0.80 2.32 -3.52
C GLY A 13 2.22 2.57 -4.03
N ALA A 14 2.68 3.83 -4.01
CA ALA A 14 4.05 4.15 -4.42
C ALA A 14 5.08 3.57 -3.45
N TYR A 15 4.79 3.58 -2.14
CA TYR A 15 5.66 3.01 -1.11
C TYR A 15 5.76 1.48 -1.24
N LEU A 16 4.63 0.80 -1.35
CA LEU A 16 4.57 -0.66 -1.50
C LEU A 16 5.15 -1.11 -2.84
N GLY A 17 4.83 -0.42 -3.93
CA GLY A 17 5.40 -0.72 -5.25
C GLY A 17 6.92 -0.49 -5.31
N LYS A 18 7.44 0.52 -4.58
CA LYS A 18 8.89 0.69 -4.38
C LYS A 18 9.50 -0.52 -3.69
N LYS A 19 8.87 -1.08 -2.64
CA LYS A 19 9.37 -2.28 -1.95
C LYS A 19 9.41 -3.49 -2.90
N VAL A 20 8.37 -3.71 -3.70
CA VAL A 20 8.35 -4.76 -4.74
C VAL A 20 9.54 -4.60 -5.70
N ILE A 21 9.76 -3.40 -6.21
CA ILE A 21 10.88 -3.12 -7.12
C ILE A 21 12.23 -3.32 -6.43
N GLN A 22 12.38 -2.95 -5.16
CA GLN A 22 13.61 -3.20 -4.41
C GLN A 22 13.89 -4.70 -4.28
N TYR A 23 12.88 -5.50 -3.93
CA TYR A 23 13.03 -6.96 -3.84
C TYR A 23 13.44 -7.57 -5.18
N PHE A 24 12.87 -7.09 -6.28
CA PHE A 24 13.27 -7.48 -7.63
C PHE A 24 14.72 -7.09 -7.94
N LEU A 25 15.08 -5.81 -7.78
CA LEU A 25 16.40 -5.29 -8.17
C LEU A 25 17.54 -5.87 -7.32
N TYR A 26 17.27 -6.26 -6.07
CA TYR A 26 18.24 -6.92 -5.20
C TYR A 26 18.26 -8.45 -5.33
N ASN A 27 17.47 -9.03 -6.24
CA ASN A 27 17.29 -10.48 -6.37
C ASN A 27 16.91 -11.14 -5.03
N THR A 28 16.04 -10.47 -4.25
CA THR A 28 15.55 -10.97 -2.96
C THR A 28 14.37 -11.92 -3.12
N PHE A 29 13.58 -11.75 -4.19
CA PHE A 29 12.53 -12.72 -4.51
C PHE A 29 13.11 -14.11 -4.73
N ASP A 30 12.37 -15.14 -4.30
CA ASP A 30 12.66 -16.50 -4.72
C ASP A 30 12.34 -16.71 -6.21
N GLU A 31 12.68 -17.90 -6.70
CA GLU A 31 12.54 -18.24 -8.13
C GLU A 31 11.10 -18.09 -8.63
N ASP A 32 10.11 -18.56 -7.86
CA ASP A 32 8.69 -18.45 -8.22
C ASP A 32 8.25 -16.98 -8.35
N LEU A 33 8.54 -16.15 -7.34
CA LEU A 33 8.18 -14.72 -7.43
C LEU A 33 8.96 -13.98 -8.52
N MET A 34 10.21 -14.35 -8.78
CA MET A 34 11.01 -13.76 -9.85
C MET A 34 10.40 -14.07 -11.22
N GLU A 35 10.02 -15.32 -11.47
CA GLU A 35 9.36 -15.73 -12.71
C GLU A 35 8.00 -15.03 -12.90
N ARG A 36 7.20 -14.93 -11.84
CA ARG A 36 5.93 -14.21 -11.86
C ARG A 36 6.12 -12.73 -12.14
N PHE A 37 7.16 -12.11 -11.55
CA PHE A 37 7.48 -10.71 -11.80
C PHE A 37 7.83 -10.48 -13.27
N HIS A 38 8.72 -11.29 -13.85
CA HIS A 38 9.10 -11.21 -15.26
C HIS A 38 7.91 -11.48 -16.21
N SER A 39 7.03 -12.42 -15.85
CA SER A 39 5.84 -12.74 -16.63
C SER A 39 4.83 -11.58 -16.61
N LYS A 40 4.73 -10.87 -15.48
CA LYS A 40 3.79 -9.77 -15.29
C LYS A 40 4.29 -8.46 -15.91
N PHE A 41 5.56 -8.15 -15.71
CA PHE A 41 6.15 -6.87 -16.06
C PHE A 41 7.24 -7.06 -17.11
N ASN A 42 6.98 -6.55 -18.31
CA ASN A 42 7.99 -6.45 -19.36
C ASN A 42 8.91 -5.25 -19.08
N THR A 43 9.84 -5.41 -18.16
CA THR A 43 10.83 -4.38 -17.82
C THR A 43 12.15 -4.95 -17.35
N ASN A 44 13.16 -4.10 -17.17
CA ASN A 44 14.49 -4.45 -16.67
C ASN A 44 15.05 -3.36 -15.74
N SER A 45 16.19 -3.63 -15.10
CA SER A 45 16.81 -2.71 -14.14
C SER A 45 17.12 -1.33 -14.74
N ILE A 46 17.57 -1.27 -16.01
CA ILE A 46 17.90 0.00 -16.69
C ILE A 46 16.64 0.84 -16.87
N GLU A 47 15.57 0.24 -17.38
CA GLU A 47 14.28 0.91 -17.59
C GLU A 47 13.65 1.40 -16.28
N ILE A 48 13.72 0.57 -15.23
CA ILE A 48 13.23 0.95 -13.89
C ILE A 48 13.98 2.17 -13.37
N LEU A 49 15.32 2.15 -13.43
CA LEU A 49 16.14 3.28 -12.96
C LEU A 49 15.87 4.54 -13.79
N GLU A 50 15.72 4.42 -15.11
CA GLU A 50 15.36 5.55 -15.97
C GLU A 50 13.97 6.10 -15.60
N ALA A 51 12.98 5.23 -15.40
CA ALA A 51 11.62 5.64 -15.05
C ALA A 51 11.54 6.34 -13.69
N VAL A 52 12.31 5.86 -12.71
CA VAL A 52 12.32 6.42 -11.34
C VAL A 52 13.10 7.73 -11.26
N TYR A 53 14.26 7.83 -11.92
CA TYR A 53 15.17 8.97 -11.73
C TYR A 53 15.13 10.02 -12.84
N LYS A 54 14.65 9.68 -14.04
CA LYS A 54 14.74 10.55 -15.22
C LYS A 54 13.40 10.90 -15.88
N LYS A 55 12.33 10.13 -15.61
CA LYS A 55 11.00 10.35 -16.21
C LYS A 55 10.06 11.08 -15.24
N PRO A 56 9.06 11.80 -15.77
CA PRO A 56 8.04 12.45 -14.94
C PRO A 56 7.13 11.41 -14.24
N LEU A 57 6.54 11.82 -13.12
CA LEU A 57 5.58 11.03 -12.32
C LEU A 57 6.12 9.66 -11.82
N PRO A 58 7.32 9.61 -11.22
CA PRO A 58 7.91 8.36 -10.73
C PRO A 58 7.07 7.69 -9.62
N ASN A 59 6.37 8.47 -8.80
CA ASN A 59 5.43 7.97 -7.81
C ASN A 59 4.29 7.14 -8.44
N ARG A 60 3.75 7.58 -9.59
CA ARG A 60 2.70 6.85 -10.31
C ARG A 60 3.24 5.58 -10.96
N TYR A 61 4.45 5.66 -11.51
CA TYR A 61 5.16 4.48 -12.05
C TYR A 61 5.36 3.42 -10.96
N LEU A 62 5.92 3.80 -9.81
CA LEU A 62 6.12 2.91 -8.67
C LEU A 62 4.80 2.34 -8.15
N ALA A 63 3.75 3.16 -8.04
CA ALA A 63 2.44 2.70 -7.61
C ALA A 63 1.84 1.63 -8.53
N GLY A 64 2.26 1.58 -9.81
CA GLY A 64 1.85 0.54 -10.75
C GLY A 64 2.28 -0.87 -10.36
N PHE A 65 3.37 -1.01 -9.58
CA PHE A 65 3.87 -2.32 -9.15
C PHE A 65 3.15 -2.87 -7.92
N ALA A 66 2.39 -2.05 -7.19
CA ALA A 66 1.66 -2.50 -6.01
C ALA A 66 0.61 -3.58 -6.33
N ILE A 67 0.13 -3.67 -7.58
CA ILE A 67 -0.80 -4.73 -8.02
C ILE A 67 -0.19 -6.13 -7.88
N PHE A 68 1.15 -6.24 -7.97
CA PHE A 68 1.86 -7.50 -7.82
C PHE A 68 1.61 -8.15 -6.46
N LEU A 69 1.47 -7.33 -5.41
CA LEU A 69 1.16 -7.80 -4.06
C LEU A 69 -0.23 -8.41 -3.97
N ALA A 70 -1.23 -7.79 -4.61
CA ALA A 70 -2.60 -8.29 -4.61
C ALA A 70 -2.75 -9.59 -5.44
N GLU A 71 -2.00 -9.73 -6.52
CA GLU A 71 -2.05 -10.90 -7.41
C GLU A 71 -1.29 -12.12 -6.85
N ASN A 72 -0.40 -11.91 -5.89
CA ASN A 72 0.46 -12.96 -5.32
C ASN A 72 0.25 -13.15 -3.80
N ARG A 73 -0.94 -12.82 -3.29
CA ARG A 73 -1.33 -13.11 -1.90
C ARG A 73 -1.16 -14.60 -1.58
N GLY A 74 -0.85 -14.89 -0.32
CA GLY A 74 -0.54 -16.22 0.19
C GLY A 74 0.94 -16.60 0.11
N HIS A 75 1.76 -15.86 -0.66
CA HIS A 75 3.21 -16.04 -0.64
C HIS A 75 3.83 -15.25 0.51
N PHE A 76 4.66 -15.89 1.34
CA PHE A 76 5.17 -15.29 2.59
C PHE A 76 5.91 -13.96 2.37
N MET A 77 6.77 -13.86 1.34
CA MET A 77 7.45 -12.58 1.03
C MET A 77 6.48 -11.46 0.65
N ILE A 78 5.36 -11.80 0.00
CA ILE A 78 4.33 -10.83 -0.41
C ILE A 78 3.56 -10.35 0.81
N GLU A 79 3.12 -11.26 1.67
CA GLU A 79 2.47 -10.91 2.94
C GLU A 79 3.38 -10.04 3.79
N ASN A 80 4.66 -10.39 3.92
CA ASN A 80 5.64 -9.58 4.67
C ASN A 80 5.76 -8.15 4.13
N ILE A 81 5.83 -7.95 2.80
CA ILE A 81 5.90 -6.60 2.23
C ILE A 81 4.64 -5.79 2.56
N ILE A 82 3.46 -6.42 2.51
CA ILE A 82 2.19 -5.75 2.81
C ILE A 82 2.12 -5.40 4.30
N GLU A 83 2.37 -6.38 5.17
CA GLU A 83 2.33 -6.23 6.62
C GLU A 83 3.33 -5.16 7.09
N ASP A 84 4.61 -5.28 6.72
CA ASP A 84 5.64 -4.30 7.10
C ASP A 84 5.28 -2.90 6.60
N GLY A 85 4.82 -2.77 5.35
CA GLY A 85 4.53 -1.48 4.76
C GLY A 85 3.29 -0.80 5.35
N LEU A 86 2.27 -1.56 5.74
CA LEU A 86 1.13 -1.04 6.47
C LEU A 86 1.49 -0.77 7.93
N ASN A 87 2.33 -1.59 8.55
CA ASN A 87 2.77 -1.40 9.91
C ASN A 87 3.59 -0.10 10.07
N ASP A 88 4.47 0.18 9.11
CA ASP A 88 5.17 1.47 8.99
C ASP A 88 4.18 2.65 8.99
N PHE A 89 3.03 2.52 8.32
CA PHE A 89 2.00 3.56 8.33
C PHE A 89 1.38 3.74 9.72
N PHE A 90 1.09 2.66 10.45
CA PHE A 90 0.54 2.73 11.80
C PHE A 90 1.49 3.47 12.75
N PHE A 91 2.78 3.09 12.78
CA PHE A 91 3.78 3.70 13.65
C PHE A 91 4.11 5.15 13.28
N ASN A 92 4.27 5.42 11.99
CA ASN A 92 4.69 6.75 11.56
C ASN A 92 3.53 7.75 11.49
N HIS A 93 2.27 7.29 11.44
CA HIS A 93 1.11 8.16 11.30
C HIS A 93 0.07 7.94 12.39
N ILE A 94 -0.58 6.77 12.44
CA ILE A 94 -1.76 6.55 13.29
C ILE A 94 -1.44 6.78 14.77
N TYR A 95 -0.36 6.17 15.28
CA TYR A 95 -0.02 6.26 16.70
C TYR A 95 0.37 7.66 17.19
N LYS A 96 0.64 8.59 16.28
CA LYS A 96 0.91 9.99 16.63
C LYS A 96 -0.37 10.74 17.03
N TYR A 97 -1.54 10.18 16.72
CA TYR A 97 -2.84 10.71 17.12
C TYR A 97 -3.34 9.98 18.35
N ARG A 98 -3.57 10.70 19.46
CA ARG A 98 -4.09 10.10 20.70
C ARG A 98 -5.53 9.60 20.54
N GLU A 99 -6.25 10.18 19.60
CA GLU A 99 -7.63 9.84 19.25
C GLU A 99 -7.72 8.44 18.62
N SER A 100 -6.63 7.88 18.12
CA SER A 100 -6.61 6.50 17.59
C SER A 100 -7.06 5.46 18.63
N TRP A 101 -6.86 5.74 19.92
CA TRP A 101 -7.26 4.88 21.04
C TRP A 101 -8.73 5.03 21.45
N THR A 102 -9.41 6.09 21.02
CA THR A 102 -10.77 6.43 21.48
C THR A 102 -11.79 6.49 20.36
N LEU A 103 -11.35 6.60 19.10
CA LEU A 103 -12.21 6.73 17.93
C LEU A 103 -11.89 5.66 16.89
N PRO A 104 -12.91 5.20 16.14
CA PRO A 104 -12.70 4.25 15.06
C PRO A 104 -11.87 4.85 13.92
N ILE A 105 -10.89 4.09 13.45
CA ILE A 105 -9.99 4.48 12.36
C ILE A 105 -10.62 4.10 11.03
N ASN A 106 -10.95 5.11 10.22
CA ASN A 106 -11.53 4.91 8.89
C ASN A 106 -10.43 5.04 7.83
N PHE A 107 -10.45 4.15 6.85
CA PHE A 107 -9.48 4.14 5.75
C PHE A 107 -10.17 4.35 4.40
N ALA A 108 -9.50 5.04 3.49
CA ALA A 108 -9.97 5.23 2.13
C ALA A 108 -8.85 5.01 1.11
N GLY A 109 -9.18 4.42 -0.03
CA GLY A 109 -8.27 4.25 -1.17
C GLY A 109 -8.14 2.81 -1.64
N SER A 110 -7.51 2.63 -2.81
CA SER A 110 -7.35 1.33 -3.45
C SER A 110 -6.51 0.35 -2.63
N ILE A 111 -5.41 0.82 -2.03
CA ILE A 111 -4.53 0.00 -1.19
C ILE A 111 -5.25 -0.42 0.08
N ALA A 112 -5.86 0.53 0.79
CA ALA A 112 -6.62 0.23 2.00
C ALA A 112 -7.75 -0.77 1.75
N HIS A 113 -8.49 -0.61 0.66
CA HIS A 113 -9.54 -1.56 0.30
C HIS A 113 -8.98 -2.90 -0.18
N GLY A 114 -7.84 -2.90 -0.89
CA GLY A 114 -7.20 -4.11 -1.41
C GLY A 114 -6.62 -5.01 -0.31
N PHE A 115 -6.12 -4.42 0.77
CA PHE A 115 -5.51 -5.11 1.91
C PHE A 115 -6.27 -4.84 3.22
N LYS A 116 -7.61 -4.77 3.12
CA LYS A 116 -8.49 -4.47 4.26
C LYS A 116 -8.41 -5.53 5.37
N ASP A 117 -8.11 -6.76 4.98
CA ASP A 117 -7.88 -7.90 5.86
C ASP A 117 -6.65 -7.64 6.73
N VAL A 118 -5.53 -7.25 6.12
CA VAL A 118 -4.30 -6.92 6.85
C VAL A 118 -4.49 -5.70 7.74
N LEU A 119 -5.20 -4.66 7.27
CA LEU A 119 -5.53 -3.51 8.11
C LEU A 119 -6.36 -3.91 9.34
N LYS A 120 -7.27 -4.86 9.18
CA LYS A 120 -8.08 -5.39 10.27
C LYS A 120 -7.20 -6.14 11.28
N ASP A 121 -6.35 -7.03 10.80
CA ASP A 121 -5.47 -7.82 11.65
C ASP A 121 -4.48 -6.93 12.43
N LEU A 122 -3.96 -5.87 11.80
CA LEU A 122 -3.13 -4.87 12.47
C LEU A 122 -3.91 -4.07 13.52
N CYS A 123 -5.13 -3.61 13.19
CA CYS A 123 -5.99 -2.93 14.18
C CYS A 123 -6.29 -3.84 15.39
N ASP A 124 -6.65 -5.10 15.14
CA ASP A 124 -6.96 -6.08 16.19
C ASP A 124 -5.71 -6.35 17.06
N SER A 125 -4.53 -6.50 16.44
CA SER A 125 -3.25 -6.72 17.14
C SER A 125 -2.82 -5.52 18.00
N TYR A 126 -3.29 -4.33 17.65
CA TYR A 126 -2.96 -3.08 18.32
C TYR A 126 -4.07 -2.56 19.23
N GLU A 127 -5.14 -3.34 19.43
CA GLU A 127 -6.31 -2.94 20.22
C GLU A 127 -6.95 -1.63 19.72
N LEU A 128 -6.83 -1.35 18.43
CA LEU A 128 -7.41 -0.18 17.77
C LEU A 128 -8.73 -0.55 17.12
N GLN A 129 -9.73 0.33 17.22
CA GLN A 129 -11.02 0.08 16.60
C GLN A 129 -10.98 0.37 15.10
N LEU A 130 -11.12 -0.67 14.26
CA LEU A 130 -11.30 -0.48 12.82
C LEU A 130 -12.70 0.10 12.53
N GLY A 131 -12.73 1.19 11.78
CA GLY A 131 -13.95 1.79 11.24
C GLY A 131 -14.28 1.26 9.84
N THR A 132 -14.74 2.18 8.99
CA THR A 132 -15.04 1.88 7.59
C THR A 132 -13.79 1.88 6.72
N VAL A 133 -13.72 0.93 5.79
CA VAL A 133 -12.68 0.87 4.74
C VAL A 133 -13.34 0.96 3.39
N ILE A 134 -13.14 2.08 2.68
CA ILE A 134 -13.81 2.36 1.40
C ILE A 134 -12.79 2.52 0.26
N LYS A 135 -13.15 2.05 -0.95
CA LYS A 135 -12.25 2.18 -2.11
C LYS A 135 -12.21 3.60 -2.65
N ASN A 136 -13.36 4.26 -2.75
CA ASN A 136 -13.49 5.63 -3.24
C ASN A 136 -14.40 6.44 -2.30
N PRO A 137 -13.92 7.58 -1.74
CA PRO A 137 -14.72 8.45 -0.89
C PRO A 137 -16.04 8.94 -1.50
N MET A 138 -16.11 9.03 -2.84
CA MET A 138 -17.31 9.52 -3.53
C MET A 138 -18.58 8.71 -3.21
N GLU A 139 -18.46 7.39 -3.01
CA GLU A 139 -19.63 6.56 -2.69
C GLU A 139 -20.24 6.90 -1.32
N GLY A 140 -19.40 7.24 -0.33
CA GLY A 140 -19.85 7.66 0.99
C GLY A 140 -20.50 9.04 0.98
N LEU A 141 -19.95 9.97 0.19
CA LEU A 141 -20.51 11.32 0.02
C LEU A 141 -21.89 11.29 -0.64
N ILE A 142 -22.09 10.45 -1.66
CA ILE A 142 -23.40 10.30 -2.32
C ILE A 142 -24.45 9.81 -1.33
N LYS A 143 -24.14 8.80 -0.51
CA LYS A 143 -25.06 8.28 0.51
C LYS A 143 -25.41 9.31 1.58
N TYR A 144 -24.42 10.07 2.05
CA TYR A 144 -24.64 11.13 3.05
C TYR A 144 -25.58 12.23 2.54
N HIS A 145 -25.44 12.64 1.27
CA HIS A 145 -26.32 13.63 0.66
C HIS A 145 -27.71 13.08 0.29
N GLN A 146 -27.85 11.77 0.10
CA GLN A 146 -29.15 11.12 -0.12
C GLN A 146 -29.95 10.94 1.17
N GLN A 147 -29.31 10.72 2.32
CA GLN A 147 -29.99 10.58 3.63
C GLN A 147 -30.41 11.91 4.27
N LYS A 148 -29.87 13.05 3.80
CA LYS A 148 -30.27 14.40 4.25
C LYS A 148 -31.48 14.98 3.50
N ARG A 149 -32.15 14.18 2.67
CA ARG A 149 -33.45 14.49 2.04
C ARG A 149 -34.54 13.66 2.70
#